data_AF-A0AAT9HC46-F1
#
_entry.id   AF-A0AAT9HC46-F1
#
_cell.length_a   1.000
_cell.length_b   1.000
_cell.length_c   1.000
_cell.angle_alpha   90.00
_cell.angle_beta   90.00
_cell.angle_gamma   90.00
#
_symmetry.space_group_name_H-M   'P 1'
#
loop_
_entity.id
_entity.type
_entity.pdbx_description
1 polymer ?
#
loop_
_entity_poly.entity_id
_entity_poly.type
_entity_poly.pdbx_seq_one_letter_code
_entity_poly.pdbx_strand_id
1 'polypeptide(L)'
;MFTPEELQNHLEPIWDAGSTGYEWDAKQREKYDADDEEKGFHKDKSGKGYWWGSYVDRSFPPGWDSCTKDYFWVDTGDDPPADVENAISTEILAELAYAEIRVPGTEVTLAPAGATKVNLPTWAWLDGAEFKPVSVTASVPVLGISATATAEPVALEIKPGTPTRRRIRHRACARSTTAGSARSTRRATRTGPRRAA
;
A
#
# COMPACT_ATOMS: atom_id res chain seq x y z
N MET A 1 9.12 1.74 13.89
CA MET A 1 8.99 2.70 15.01
C MET A 1 9.50 2.01 16.24
N PHE A 2 10.21 2.72 17.10
CA PHE A 2 10.80 2.22 18.32
C PHE A 2 10.35 3.10 19.48
N THR A 3 10.02 2.49 20.62
CA THR A 3 10.01 3.19 21.90
C THR A 3 11.44 3.58 22.30
N PRO A 4 11.62 4.52 23.25
CA PRO A 4 12.94 4.83 23.81
C PRO A 4 13.75 3.58 24.21
N GLU A 5 13.10 2.64 24.89
CA GLU A 5 13.72 1.40 25.36
C GLU A 5 14.06 0.44 24.21
N GLU A 6 13.16 0.29 23.24
CA GLU A 6 13.43 -0.55 22.06
C GLU A 6 14.56 0.02 21.20
N LEU A 7 14.65 1.35 21.06
CA LEU A 7 15.74 1.97 20.30
C LEU A 7 17.09 1.78 21.01
N GLN A 8 17.12 1.97 22.33
CA GLN A 8 18.31 1.72 23.13
C GLN A 8 18.80 0.28 22.96
N ASN A 9 17.91 -0.70 23.16
CA ASN A 9 18.22 -2.12 23.03
C ASN A 9 18.64 -2.52 21.60
N HIS A 10 18.25 -1.72 20.59
CA HIS A 10 18.67 -1.93 19.20
C HIS A 10 20.07 -1.37 18.93
N LEU A 11 20.39 -0.18 19.45
CA LEU A 11 21.59 0.57 19.10
C LEU A 11 22.79 0.27 20.00
N GLU A 12 22.61 0.10 21.32
CA GLU A 12 23.72 -0.18 22.24
C GLU A 12 24.54 -1.42 21.85
N PRO A 13 23.92 -2.57 21.47
CA PRO A 13 24.70 -3.73 21.04
C PRO A 13 25.52 -3.50 19.77
N ILE A 14 25.08 -2.59 18.89
CA ILE A 14 25.79 -2.24 17.65
C ILE A 14 27.06 -1.46 17.99
N TRP A 15 26.95 -0.50 18.90
CA TRP A 15 28.07 0.31 19.37
C TRP A 15 29.06 -0.51 20.20
N ASP A 16 28.56 -1.42 21.04
CA ASP A 16 29.40 -2.28 21.89
C ASP A 16 30.15 -3.36 21.10
N ALA A 17 29.67 -3.71 19.90
CA ALA A 17 30.35 -4.65 19.02
C ALA A 17 31.69 -4.10 18.47
N GLY A 18 31.92 -2.78 18.53
CA GLY A 18 33.16 -2.13 18.09
C GLY A 18 33.43 -2.21 16.58
N SER A 19 32.47 -2.69 15.77
CA SER A 19 32.62 -2.87 14.32
C SER A 19 32.46 -1.56 13.53
N THR A 20 31.88 -0.54 14.15
CA THR A 20 31.55 0.78 13.58
C THR A 20 32.64 1.82 13.84
N GLY A 21 33.48 1.60 14.85
CA GLY A 21 34.63 2.43 15.22
C GLY A 21 34.31 3.44 16.31
N TYR A 22 35.23 3.57 17.29
CA TYR A 22 35.04 4.36 18.52
C TYR A 22 34.56 5.79 18.28
N GLU A 23 35.13 6.51 17.30
CA GLU A 23 34.74 7.89 17.03
C GLU A 23 33.30 8.02 16.53
N TRP A 24 32.82 7.03 15.77
CA TRP A 24 31.45 7.00 15.29
C TRP A 24 30.49 6.62 16.42
N ASP A 25 30.85 5.61 17.22
CA ASP A 25 30.06 5.17 18.38
C ASP A 25 29.87 6.30 19.40
N ALA A 26 30.93 7.04 19.71
CA ALA A 26 30.87 8.19 20.61
C ALA A 26 29.90 9.28 20.10
N LYS A 27 29.93 9.59 18.80
CA LYS A 27 29.00 10.54 18.19
C LYS A 27 27.55 10.08 18.22
N GLN A 28 27.30 8.78 18.07
CA GLN A 28 25.94 8.25 18.17
C GLN A 28 25.44 8.29 19.62
N ARG A 29 26.28 7.92 20.59
CA ARG A 29 25.94 8.03 22.02
C ARG A 29 25.60 9.46 22.42
N GLU A 30 26.38 10.44 21.96
CA GLU A 30 26.09 11.86 22.15
C GLU A 30 24.76 12.25 21.48
N LYS A 31 24.53 11.82 20.23
CA LYS A 31 23.30 12.16 19.48
C LYS A 31 22.01 11.70 20.16
N TYR A 32 22.03 10.57 20.84
CA TYR A 32 20.85 10.02 21.53
C TYR A 32 20.88 10.25 23.04
N ASP A 33 21.79 11.10 23.55
CA ASP A 33 21.99 11.34 24.98
C ASP A 33 22.13 10.02 25.78
N ALA A 34 22.82 9.02 25.21
CA ALA A 34 22.82 7.65 25.72
C ALA A 34 23.44 7.52 27.12
N ASP A 35 24.29 8.48 27.51
CA ASP A 35 24.92 8.52 28.84
C ASP A 35 23.98 9.09 29.93
N ASP A 36 22.84 9.69 29.56
CA ASP A 36 21.82 10.16 30.51
C ASP A 36 20.83 9.02 30.82
N GLU A 37 20.86 8.50 32.04
CA GLU A 37 19.98 7.40 32.46
C GLU A 37 18.49 7.77 32.44
N GLU A 38 18.15 9.05 32.68
CA GLU A 38 16.77 9.53 32.79
C GLU A 38 16.19 10.01 31.45
N LYS A 39 17.01 10.67 30.62
CA LYS A 39 16.58 11.31 29.37
C LYS A 39 17.11 10.66 28.11
N GLY A 40 18.09 9.77 28.23
CA GLY A 40 18.66 9.08 27.08
C GLY A 40 17.60 8.43 26.22
N PHE A 41 17.74 8.54 24.90
CA PHE A 41 16.76 8.09 23.91
C PHE A 41 15.34 8.67 24.12
N HIS A 42 15.20 9.84 24.75
CA HIS A 42 13.91 10.43 25.14
C HIS A 42 13.08 9.54 26.08
N LYS A 43 13.71 8.84 27.03
CA LYS A 43 13.03 8.05 28.07
C LYS A 43 11.99 8.87 28.86
N ASP A 44 12.25 10.15 29.11
CA ASP A 44 11.34 11.10 29.76
C ASP A 44 10.05 11.37 28.96
N LYS A 45 10.09 11.09 27.65
CA LYS A 45 8.95 11.17 26.72
C LYS A 45 8.40 9.79 26.35
N SER A 46 8.75 8.74 27.08
CA SER A 46 8.17 7.41 26.87
C SER A 46 6.63 7.47 26.94
N GLY A 47 5.96 6.88 25.95
CA GLY A 47 4.51 6.95 25.78
C GLY A 47 3.96 8.27 25.23
N LYS A 48 4.80 9.29 25.01
CA LYS A 48 4.41 10.57 24.37
C LYS A 48 4.83 10.64 22.91
N GLY A 49 5.63 9.70 22.42
CA GLY A 49 6.13 9.69 21.04
C GLY A 49 6.91 8.42 20.73
N TYR A 50 7.46 8.39 19.53
CA TYR A 50 8.22 7.25 19.01
C TYR A 50 9.45 7.73 18.26
N TRP A 51 10.48 6.89 18.23
CA TRP A 51 11.58 6.99 17.28
C TRP A 51 11.17 6.35 15.96
N TRP A 52 11.22 7.13 14.91
CA TRP A 52 10.95 6.71 13.55
C TRP A 52 12.27 6.38 12.87
N GLY A 53 12.27 5.29 12.10
CA GLY A 53 13.40 4.86 11.30
C GLY A 53 12.92 4.41 9.94
N SER A 54 13.85 4.28 8.99
CA SER A 54 13.53 3.76 7.67
C SER A 54 13.08 2.30 7.76
N TYR A 55 12.11 1.94 6.92
CA TYR A 55 11.68 0.56 6.74
C TYR A 55 12.03 0.12 5.32
N VAL A 56 12.64 -1.06 5.23
CA VAL A 56 13.10 -1.63 3.98
C VAL A 56 12.22 -2.82 3.63
N ASP A 57 11.54 -2.73 2.48
CA ASP A 57 10.89 -3.87 1.84
C ASP A 57 11.64 -4.26 0.57
N ARG A 58 12.34 -5.40 0.62
CA ARG A 58 13.13 -5.92 -0.50
C ARG A 58 12.27 -6.47 -1.65
N SER A 59 10.97 -6.64 -1.44
CA SER A 59 10.04 -7.04 -2.50
C SER A 59 9.60 -5.86 -3.38
N PHE A 60 9.85 -4.62 -2.93
CA PHE A 60 9.55 -3.42 -3.67
C PHE A 60 10.57 -3.20 -4.81
N PRO A 61 10.18 -2.53 -5.93
CA PRO A 61 11.11 -2.18 -7.01
C PRO A 61 12.39 -1.47 -6.54
N PRO A 62 13.47 -1.46 -7.37
CA PRO A 62 14.72 -0.80 -7.03
C PRO A 62 14.52 0.65 -6.58
N GLY A 63 15.22 1.06 -5.52
CA GLY A 63 15.05 2.37 -4.86
C GLY A 63 14.55 2.27 -3.41
N TRP A 64 14.23 1.08 -2.90
CA TRP A 64 13.85 0.85 -1.50
C TRP A 64 14.96 1.21 -0.50
N ASP A 65 16.21 1.22 -0.95
CA ASP A 65 17.42 1.54 -0.17
C ASP A 65 17.79 3.03 -0.19
N SER A 66 17.02 3.87 -0.89
CA SER A 66 17.26 5.31 -0.98
C SER A 66 16.96 6.07 0.31
N CYS A 67 16.20 5.47 1.23
CA CYS A 67 15.86 6.08 2.52
C CYS A 67 17.04 5.95 3.51
N THR A 68 17.92 6.94 3.51
CA THR A 68 19.13 7.00 4.35
C THR A 68 18.99 7.87 5.59
N LYS A 69 17.77 8.36 5.88
CA LYS A 69 17.55 9.23 7.03
C LYS A 69 17.65 8.42 8.32
N ASP A 70 18.49 8.92 9.22
CA ASP A 70 18.68 8.36 10.56
C ASP A 70 17.39 8.40 11.39
N TYR A 71 17.41 7.71 12.53
CA TYR A 71 16.32 7.75 13.50
C TYR A 71 16.02 9.18 13.98
N PHE A 72 14.73 9.53 14.01
CA PHE A 72 14.24 10.83 14.49
C PHE A 72 13.01 10.66 15.40
N TRP A 73 12.83 11.57 16.34
CA TRP A 73 11.69 11.54 17.27
C TRP A 73 10.48 12.24 16.69
N VAL A 74 9.29 11.68 16.91
CA VAL A 74 8.00 12.32 16.62
C VAL A 74 7.06 12.07 17.80
N ASP A 75 6.43 13.14 18.29
CA ASP A 75 5.42 13.04 19.34
C ASP A 75 4.13 12.40 18.82
N THR A 76 3.39 11.73 19.70
CA THR A 76 2.16 11.01 19.35
C THR A 76 1.07 12.01 18.98
N GLY A 77 0.54 11.89 17.76
CA GLY A 77 -0.50 12.78 17.24
C GLY A 77 0.03 13.95 16.40
N ASP A 78 1.34 14.16 16.36
CA ASP A 78 1.94 15.06 15.38
C ASP A 78 1.98 14.41 14.00
N ASP A 79 1.84 15.24 12.97
CA ASP A 79 2.00 14.80 11.59
C ASP A 79 3.45 14.36 11.33
N PRO A 80 3.66 13.40 10.43
CA PRO A 80 5.01 13.00 10.04
C PRO A 80 5.78 14.21 9.51
N PRO A 81 7.07 14.36 9.87
CA PRO A 81 7.88 15.49 9.43
C PRO A 81 7.89 15.64 7.90
N ALA A 82 7.52 16.82 7.42
CA ALA A 82 7.35 17.10 5.99
C ALA A 82 8.67 17.08 5.19
N ASP A 83 9.81 17.18 5.86
CA ASP A 83 11.16 17.09 5.31
C ASP A 83 11.65 15.63 5.16
N VAL A 84 10.82 14.64 5.53
CA VAL A 84 11.08 13.22 5.29
C VAL A 84 10.23 12.78 4.10
N GLU A 85 10.89 12.61 2.94
CA GLU A 85 10.22 12.03 1.77
C GLU A 85 9.69 10.64 2.10
N ASN A 86 8.45 10.36 1.66
CA ASN A 86 7.74 9.10 1.91
C ASN A 86 7.47 8.76 3.39
N ALA A 87 7.47 9.75 4.28
CA ALA A 87 6.99 9.53 5.65
C ALA A 87 5.53 9.05 5.66
N ILE A 88 5.21 8.11 6.55
CA ILE A 88 3.91 7.44 6.59
C ILE A 88 2.79 8.48 6.71
N SER A 89 2.07 8.69 5.62
CA SER A 89 0.92 9.61 5.56
C SER A 89 -0.34 8.86 5.15
N THR A 90 -1.50 9.49 5.30
CA THR A 90 -2.78 8.91 4.83
C THR A 90 -2.76 8.66 3.31
N GLU A 91 -2.00 9.46 2.54
CA GLU A 91 -1.81 9.26 1.09
C GLU A 91 -1.07 7.95 0.83
N ILE A 92 0.07 7.74 1.49
CA ILE A 92 0.88 6.52 1.35
C ILE A 92 0.11 5.30 1.85
N LEU A 93 -0.64 5.41 2.95
CA LEU A 93 -1.50 4.31 3.40
C LEU A 93 -2.56 3.94 2.36
N ALA A 94 -3.09 4.92 1.63
CA ALA A 94 -4.04 4.66 0.56
C ALA A 94 -3.37 3.94 -0.62
N GLU A 95 -2.14 4.32 -0.97
CA GLU A 95 -1.34 3.65 -2.00
C GLU A 95 -0.96 2.23 -1.60
N LEU A 96 -0.57 2.00 -0.35
CA LEU A 96 -0.28 0.68 0.20
C LEU A 96 -1.54 -0.20 0.20
N ALA A 97 -2.67 0.33 0.68
CA ALA A 97 -3.95 -0.37 0.60
C ALA A 97 -4.32 -0.70 -0.85
N TYR A 98 -4.08 0.23 -1.79
CA TYR A 98 -4.33 0.05 -3.22
C TYR A 98 -3.44 -1.03 -3.84
N ALA A 99 -2.17 -1.10 -3.45
CA ALA A 99 -1.21 -2.09 -3.92
C ALA A 99 -1.58 -3.52 -3.48
N GLU A 100 -2.18 -3.65 -2.30
CA GLU A 100 -2.65 -4.93 -1.76
C GLU A 100 -4.04 -5.35 -2.25
N ILE A 101 -4.77 -4.51 -2.98
CA ILE A 101 -6.04 -4.93 -3.59
C ILE A 101 -5.79 -6.07 -4.58
N ARG A 102 -6.42 -7.21 -4.33
CA ARG A 102 -6.53 -8.34 -5.26
C ARG A 102 -7.94 -8.35 -5.85
N VAL A 103 -8.05 -8.09 -7.14
CA VAL A 103 -9.32 -8.18 -7.88
C VAL A 103 -9.44 -9.61 -8.40
N PRO A 104 -10.49 -10.35 -8.01
CA PRO A 104 -10.74 -11.68 -8.55
C PRO A 104 -10.78 -11.66 -10.09
N GLY A 105 -10.23 -12.69 -10.72
CA GLY A 105 -10.40 -12.91 -12.15
C GLY A 105 -11.87 -13.13 -12.48
N THR A 106 -12.24 -12.83 -13.72
CA THR A 106 -13.60 -13.03 -14.22
C THR A 106 -13.63 -14.27 -15.11
N GLU A 107 -14.51 -15.22 -14.80
CA GLU A 107 -14.77 -16.36 -15.70
C GLU A 107 -15.90 -16.02 -16.67
N VAL A 108 -15.70 -16.34 -17.96
CA VAL A 108 -16.74 -16.14 -18.98
C VAL A 108 -17.09 -17.48 -19.58
N THR A 109 -18.38 -17.82 -19.52
CA THR A 109 -18.89 -19.03 -20.15
C THR A 109 -19.26 -18.73 -21.59
N LEU A 110 -18.73 -19.54 -22.52
CA LEU A 110 -19.00 -19.44 -23.94
C LEU A 110 -19.93 -20.56 -24.41
N ALA A 111 -20.83 -20.24 -25.33
CA ALA A 111 -21.63 -21.23 -26.04
C ALA A 111 -21.51 -21.02 -27.55
N PRO A 112 -21.26 -22.07 -28.35
CA PRO A 112 -20.87 -23.42 -27.94
C PRO A 112 -19.51 -23.45 -27.23
N ALA A 113 -19.29 -24.38 -26.29
CA ALA A 113 -18.06 -24.46 -25.49
C ALA A 113 -16.81 -24.95 -26.28
N GLY A 114 -17.01 -25.49 -27.48
CA GLY A 114 -15.95 -26.06 -28.33
C GLY A 114 -15.64 -25.24 -29.59
N ALA A 115 -14.67 -25.72 -30.38
CA ALA A 115 -14.27 -25.08 -31.63
C ALA A 115 -15.46 -24.97 -32.60
N THR A 116 -15.90 -23.75 -32.85
CA THR A 116 -16.94 -23.45 -33.83
C THR A 116 -16.37 -23.46 -35.24
N LYS A 117 -17.01 -24.20 -36.15
CA LYS A 117 -16.76 -24.04 -37.59
C LYS A 117 -17.06 -22.59 -38.00
N VAL A 118 -16.30 -22.08 -38.96
CA VAL A 118 -16.26 -20.67 -39.38
C VAL A 118 -17.65 -20.02 -39.44
N ASN A 119 -17.78 -18.83 -38.84
CA ASN A 119 -18.95 -17.94 -38.89
C ASN A 119 -20.21 -18.37 -38.10
N LEU A 120 -20.08 -19.20 -37.05
CA LEU A 120 -21.18 -19.43 -36.11
C LEU A 120 -21.30 -18.28 -35.08
N PRO A 121 -22.53 -17.89 -34.70
CA PRO A 121 -22.72 -17.02 -33.55
C PRO A 121 -22.26 -17.74 -32.28
N THR A 122 -21.37 -17.10 -31.54
CA THR A 122 -20.94 -17.56 -30.22
C THR A 122 -21.47 -16.56 -29.20
N TRP A 123 -22.07 -17.06 -28.14
CA TRP A 123 -22.60 -16.25 -27.06
C TRP A 123 -21.66 -16.31 -25.87
N ALA A 124 -21.44 -15.17 -25.23
CA ALA A 124 -20.74 -15.05 -23.97
C ALA A 124 -21.72 -14.62 -22.88
N TRP A 125 -21.74 -15.37 -21.79
CA TRP A 125 -22.51 -15.05 -20.59
C TRP A 125 -21.55 -14.91 -19.42
N LEU A 126 -21.89 -13.97 -18.55
CA LEU A 126 -21.24 -13.75 -17.28
C LEU A 126 -22.30 -13.68 -16.20
N ASP A 127 -21.97 -14.22 -15.03
CA ASP A 127 -22.78 -13.98 -13.85
C ASP A 127 -22.48 -12.58 -13.29
N GLY A 128 -23.47 -11.70 -13.34
CA GLY A 128 -23.36 -10.36 -12.79
C GLY A 128 -23.16 -10.35 -11.26
N ALA A 129 -23.54 -11.43 -10.56
CA ALA A 129 -23.40 -11.54 -9.11
C ALA A 129 -21.93 -11.66 -8.63
N GLU A 130 -20.99 -11.95 -9.53
CA GLU A 130 -19.56 -12.06 -9.21
C GLU A 130 -18.85 -10.69 -9.14
N PHE A 131 -19.45 -9.63 -9.68
CA PHE A 131 -18.86 -8.30 -9.68
C PHE A 131 -19.18 -7.55 -8.39
N LYS A 132 -18.43 -7.85 -7.34
CA LYS A 132 -18.54 -7.16 -6.05
C LYS A 132 -17.35 -6.21 -5.84
N PRO A 133 -17.58 -5.01 -5.25
CA PRO A 133 -16.49 -4.18 -4.78
C PRO A 133 -15.62 -4.93 -3.79
N VAL A 134 -14.31 -4.75 -3.90
CA VAL A 134 -13.34 -5.25 -2.93
C VAL A 134 -12.61 -4.07 -2.30
N SER A 135 -12.46 -4.12 -0.97
CA SER A 135 -11.84 -3.05 -0.19
C SER A 135 -10.72 -3.60 0.67
N VAL A 136 -9.63 -2.85 0.76
CA VAL A 136 -8.50 -3.11 1.66
C VAL A 136 -8.27 -1.86 2.49
N THR A 137 -8.00 -2.04 3.78
CA THR A 137 -7.69 -0.93 4.69
C THR A 137 -6.29 -1.10 5.23
N ALA A 138 -5.46 -0.08 5.04
CA ALA A 138 -4.17 0.05 5.71
C ALA A 138 -4.33 0.98 6.91
N SER A 139 -3.75 0.62 8.05
CA SER A 139 -3.86 1.40 9.28
C SER A 139 -2.57 1.33 10.07
N VAL A 140 -2.23 2.44 10.71
CA VAL A 140 -1.19 2.49 11.73
C VAL A 140 -1.87 2.88 13.05
N PRO A 141 -2.28 1.89 13.87
CA PRO A 141 -3.13 2.13 15.04
C PRO A 141 -2.51 3.11 16.03
N VAL A 142 -1.19 3.04 16.19
CA VAL A 142 -0.42 3.90 17.10
C VAL A 142 -0.47 5.38 16.72
N LEU A 143 -0.69 5.69 15.44
CA LEU A 143 -0.84 7.05 14.93
C LEU A 143 -2.30 7.44 14.71
N GLY A 144 -3.24 6.52 14.90
CA GLY A 144 -4.66 6.76 14.64
C GLY A 144 -5.02 7.07 13.18
N ILE A 145 -4.10 6.83 12.24
CA ILE A 145 -4.31 7.06 10.80
C ILE A 145 -4.68 5.76 10.09
N SER A 146 -5.59 5.87 9.13
CA SER A 146 -5.97 4.75 8.27
C SER A 146 -6.45 5.25 6.91
N ALA A 147 -6.32 4.40 5.91
CA ALA A 147 -6.83 4.66 4.58
C ALA A 147 -7.44 3.38 4.00
N THR A 148 -8.59 3.53 3.34
CA THR A 148 -9.29 2.43 2.69
C THR A 148 -9.29 2.66 1.19
N ALA A 149 -8.76 1.70 0.45
CA ALA A 149 -8.82 1.66 -1.00
C ALA A 149 -9.91 0.66 -1.42
N THR A 150 -10.78 1.08 -2.34
CA THR A 150 -11.87 0.24 -2.89
C THR A 150 -11.75 0.14 -4.40
N ALA A 151 -11.78 -1.08 -4.92
CA ALA A 151 -11.90 -1.34 -6.36
C ALA A 151 -13.36 -1.64 -6.70
N GLU A 152 -13.98 -0.73 -7.47
CA GLU A 152 -15.34 -0.88 -7.94
C GLU A 152 -15.35 -1.36 -9.40
N PRO A 153 -16.04 -2.46 -9.73
CA PRO A 153 -16.20 -2.89 -11.11
C PRO A 153 -17.11 -1.90 -11.86
N VAL A 154 -16.63 -1.32 -12.95
CA VAL A 154 -17.39 -0.33 -13.74
C VAL A 154 -17.90 -0.92 -15.04
N ALA A 155 -17.03 -1.62 -15.76
CA ALA A 155 -17.36 -2.16 -17.05
C ALA A 155 -16.48 -3.35 -17.38
N LEU A 156 -17.07 -4.30 -18.09
CA LEU A 156 -16.37 -5.42 -18.69
C LEU A 156 -16.25 -5.14 -20.20
N GLU A 157 -15.02 -5.03 -20.72
CA GLU A 157 -14.80 -4.93 -22.16
C GLU A 157 -14.24 -6.24 -22.70
N ILE A 158 -14.78 -6.62 -23.84
CA ILE A 158 -14.45 -7.83 -24.54
C ILE A 158 -13.82 -7.41 -25.88
N LYS A 159 -12.53 -7.72 -26.09
CA LYS A 159 -11.82 -7.36 -27.33
C LYS A 159 -11.80 -8.54 -28.31
N PRO A 160 -12.12 -8.31 -29.60
CA PRO A 160 -11.92 -9.35 -30.61
C PRO A 160 -10.42 -9.61 -30.81
N GLY A 161 -10.05 -10.88 -30.94
CA GLY A 161 -8.64 -11.31 -31.15
C GLY A 161 -8.07 -10.95 -32.53
N THR A 162 -8.88 -10.39 -33.42
CA THR A 162 -8.44 -9.81 -34.70
C THR A 162 -8.83 -8.33 -34.75
N PRO A 163 -8.00 -7.44 -35.33
CA PRO A 163 -8.34 -6.03 -35.54
C PRO A 163 -9.37 -5.90 -36.66
N THR A 164 -10.57 -6.44 -36.48
CA THR A 164 -11.64 -6.37 -37.48
C THR A 164 -12.53 -5.17 -37.16
N ARG A 165 -12.26 -4.05 -37.83
CA ARG A 165 -13.09 -2.84 -37.79
C ARG A 165 -14.36 -3.06 -38.63
N ARG A 166 -15.38 -3.71 -38.07
CA ARG A 166 -16.73 -3.69 -38.66
C ARG A 166 -17.71 -3.02 -37.70
N ARG A 167 -18.04 -1.75 -37.98
CA ARG A 167 -19.17 -1.06 -37.35
C ARG A 167 -20.45 -1.74 -37.82
N ILE A 168 -21.03 -2.60 -36.98
CA ILE A 168 -22.38 -3.12 -37.21
C ILE A 168 -23.35 -2.05 -36.68
N ARG A 169 -23.86 -1.20 -37.58
CA ARG A 169 -25.02 -0.36 -37.29
C ARG A 169 -26.26 -1.19 -37.60
N HIS A 170 -26.93 -1.77 -36.60
CA HIS A 170 -28.38 -1.99 -36.71
C HIS A 170 -29.03 -1.89 -35.33
N ARG A 171 -30.16 -1.18 -35.30
CA ARG A 171 -31.11 -1.13 -34.18
C ARG A 171 -31.58 -2.56 -33.87
N ALA A 172 -31.71 -2.85 -32.57
CA ALA A 172 -32.25 -4.07 -31.96
C ALA A 172 -31.36 -5.35 -31.99
N CYS A 173 -31.24 -5.97 -30.80
CA CYS A 173 -30.58 -7.23 -30.46
C CYS A 173 -29.05 -7.31 -30.57
N ALA A 174 -28.37 -7.14 -29.42
CA ALA A 174 -26.95 -7.38 -29.25
C ALA A 174 -26.65 -8.90 -29.19
N ARG A 175 -25.81 -9.40 -30.11
CA ARG A 175 -25.07 -10.67 -29.98
C ARG A 175 -23.69 -10.32 -29.42
N SER A 176 -23.39 -10.72 -28.20
CA SER A 176 -22.06 -10.60 -27.61
C SER A 176 -21.36 -11.96 -27.66
N THR A 177 -20.26 -12.00 -28.40
CA THR A 177 -19.24 -13.03 -28.29
C THR A 177 -18.06 -12.45 -27.52
N THR A 178 -17.50 -13.25 -26.62
CA THR A 178 -16.11 -13.20 -26.10
C THR A 178 -15.96 -12.81 -24.62
N ALA A 179 -14.87 -13.32 -24.01
CA ALA A 179 -14.47 -13.21 -22.62
C ALA A 179 -13.95 -11.81 -22.25
N GLY A 180 -14.26 -11.39 -21.03
CA GLY A 180 -14.15 -10.01 -20.59
C GLY A 180 -12.95 -9.72 -19.71
N SER A 181 -12.40 -8.52 -19.87
CA SER A 181 -11.47 -7.92 -18.92
C SER A 181 -12.24 -6.91 -18.06
N ALA A 182 -12.27 -7.16 -16.75
CA ALA A 182 -12.92 -6.28 -15.79
C ALA A 182 -12.10 -5.00 -15.63
N ARG A 183 -12.69 -3.87 -15.99
CA ARG A 183 -12.11 -2.54 -15.72
C ARG A 183 -12.72 -2.04 -14.41
N SER A 184 -11.88 -1.91 -13.39
CA SER A 184 -12.26 -1.28 -12.13
C SER A 184 -11.83 0.18 -12.11
N THR A 185 -12.70 1.08 -11.65
CA THR A 185 -12.24 2.36 -11.14
C THR A 185 -11.92 2.18 -9.68
N ARG A 186 -10.70 2.55 -9.31
CA ARG A 186 -10.23 2.46 -7.94
C ARG A 186 -10.40 3.83 -7.30
N ARG A 187 -11.14 3.88 -6.20
CA ARG A 187 -11.40 5.10 -5.44
C ARG A 187 -10.78 4.91 -4.07
N ALA A 188 -9.88 5.81 -3.70
CA ALA A 188 -9.34 5.89 -2.36
C ALA A 188 -10.18 6.87 -1.53
N THR A 189 -10.68 6.41 -0.40
CA THR A 189 -11.40 7.25 0.57
C THR A 189 -10.52 7.44 1.80
N ARG A 190 -10.22 8.70 2.13
CA ARG A 190 -9.39 9.10 3.27
C ARG A 190 -10.29 9.24 4.50
N THR A 191 -9.92 8.60 5.60
CA THR A 191 -10.55 8.85 6.90
C THR A 191 -9.47 9.43 7.82
N GLY A 192 -9.49 10.76 8.00
CA GLY A 192 -8.56 11.47 8.88
C GLY A 192 -8.88 11.25 10.36
N PRO A 193 -7.96 11.63 11.27
CA PRO A 193 -8.13 11.40 12.71
C PRO A 193 -9.43 12.02 13.21
N ARG A 194 -10.17 11.26 14.02
CA ARG A 194 -11.31 11.81 14.76
C ARG A 194 -10.77 12.88 15.70
N ARG A 195 -11.01 14.16 15.38
CA ARG A 195 -10.93 15.21 16.39
C ARG A 195 -11.88 14.82 17.52
N ALA A 196 -11.31 14.52 18.69
CA ALA A 196 -12.07 14.54 19.93
C ALA A 196 -12.58 15.98 20.10
N ALA A 197 -13.90 16.12 20.14
CA ALA A 197 -14.56 17.33 20.61
C ALA A 197 -14.50 17.40 22.13
#